data_AF-A0A4Q3BZJ4-F1
#
_entry.id   AF-A0A4Q3BZJ4-F1
#
_cell.length_a   1.000
_cell.length_b   1.000
_cell.length_c   1.000
_cell.angle_alpha   90.00
_cell.angle_beta   90.00
_cell.angle_gamma   90.00
#
_symmetry.space_group_name_H-M   'P 1'
#
loop_
_entity.id
_entity.type
_entity.pdbx_description
1 polymer ?
#
loop_
_entity_poly.entity_id
_entity_poly.type
_entity_poly.pdbx_seq_one_letter_code
_entity_poly.pdbx_strand_id
1 'polypeptide(L)'
;FSGAKHALRALAQSMARELGPKGIHVAHPIIDGAIDTAFIRENFPERYALKDQDGIVDPRHIADTYWMLHQQPRSAWTHELDIRPWMEAW
;
A
#
# COMPACT_ATOMS: atom_id res chain seq x y z
N PHE A 1 8.92 -3.02 14.34
CA PHE A 1 8.05 -2.72 13.18
C PHE A 1 8.55 -3.40 11.90
N SER A 2 9.74 -3.07 11.39
CA SER A 2 10.22 -3.53 10.07
C SER A 2 10.30 -5.04 9.87
N GLY A 3 10.73 -5.80 10.89
CA GLY A 3 10.76 -7.28 10.80
C GLY A 3 9.39 -7.91 10.58
N ALA A 4 8.35 -7.41 11.24
CA ALA A 4 6.98 -7.89 11.05
C ALA A 4 6.45 -7.58 9.64
N LYS A 5 6.79 -6.41 9.08
CA LYS A 5 6.46 -6.06 7.70
C LYS A 5 7.19 -6.94 6.68
N HIS A 6 8.46 -7.28 6.93
CA HIS A 6 9.19 -8.25 6.11
C HIS A 6 8.56 -9.64 6.17
N ALA A 7 8.15 -10.10 7.37
CA ALA A 7 7.46 -11.37 7.51
C ALA A 7 6.12 -11.41 6.75
N LEU A 8 5.34 -10.33 6.80
CA LEU A 8 4.10 -10.19 6.03
C LEU A 8 4.36 -10.24 4.51
N ARG A 9 5.39 -9.55 4.04
CA ARG A 9 5.80 -9.58 2.63
C ARG A 9 6.20 -10.99 2.18
N ALA A 10 7.01 -11.68 2.99
CA ALA A 10 7.41 -13.07 2.73
C ALA A 10 6.21 -14.02 2.70
N LEU A 11 5.25 -13.85 3.60
CA LEU A 11 4.01 -14.61 3.62
C LEU A 11 3.19 -14.39 2.34
N ALA A 12 3.02 -13.13 1.91
CA ALA A 12 2.29 -12.80 0.68
C ALA A 12 2.94 -13.42 -0.56
N GLN A 13 4.28 -13.42 -0.64
CA GLN A 13 5.02 -14.09 -1.72
C GLN A 13 4.82 -15.60 -1.71
N SER A 14 4.81 -16.23 -0.54
CA SER A 14 4.51 -17.66 -0.40
C SER A 14 3.10 -17.99 -0.92
N MET A 15 2.11 -17.21 -0.47
CA MET A 15 0.72 -17.35 -0.90
C MET A 15 0.57 -17.14 -2.42
N ALA A 16 1.24 -16.15 -3.01
CA ALA A 16 1.17 -15.91 -4.46
C ALA A 16 1.66 -17.13 -5.26
N ARG A 17 2.73 -17.79 -4.82
CA ARG A 17 3.27 -19.00 -5.47
C ARG A 17 2.33 -20.19 -5.36
N GLU A 18 1.69 -20.39 -4.22
CA GLU A 18 0.80 -21.52 -3.99
C GLU A 18 -0.59 -21.34 -4.62
N LEU A 19 -1.11 -20.11 -4.59
CA LEU A 19 -2.48 -19.80 -5.00
C LEU A 19 -2.58 -19.36 -6.47
N GLY A 20 -1.50 -18.85 -7.07
CA GLY A 20 -1.44 -18.47 -8.49
C GLY A 20 -1.89 -19.59 -9.44
N PRO A 21 -1.37 -20.83 -9.34
CA PRO A 21 -1.83 -21.97 -10.15
C PRO A 21 -3.31 -22.32 -9.98
N LYS A 22 -3.94 -21.90 -8.87
CA LYS A 22 -5.37 -22.08 -8.59
C LYS A 22 -6.22 -20.93 -9.14
N GLY A 23 -5.61 -20.00 -9.89
CA GLY A 23 -6.30 -18.84 -10.46
C GLY A 23 -6.68 -17.79 -9.42
N ILE A 24 -5.92 -17.66 -8.34
CA ILE A 24 -6.12 -16.65 -7.29
C ILE A 24 -5.00 -15.62 -7.36
N HIS A 25 -5.38 -14.35 -7.47
CA HIS A 25 -4.45 -13.22 -7.44
C HIS A 25 -4.11 -12.84 -6.00
N VAL A 26 -2.82 -12.82 -5.66
CA VAL A 26 -2.32 -12.29 -4.39
C VAL A 26 -1.51 -11.04 -4.66
N ALA A 27 -2.00 -9.90 -4.18
CA ALA A 27 -1.32 -8.62 -4.24
C ALA A 27 -0.88 -8.16 -2.83
N HIS A 28 0.25 -7.47 -2.75
CA HIS A 28 0.83 -6.91 -1.55
C HIS A 28 1.13 -5.41 -1.76
N PRO A 29 0.14 -4.54 -1.51
CA PRO A 29 0.33 -3.10 -1.48
C PRO A 29 1.13 -2.68 -0.24
N ILE A 30 2.18 -1.88 -0.46
CA ILE A 30 3.01 -1.28 0.56
C ILE A 30 2.60 0.19 0.63
N ILE A 31 1.98 0.60 1.73
CA ILE A 31 1.65 2.00 1.97
C ILE A 31 2.74 2.55 2.89
N ASP A 32 3.65 3.30 2.29
CA ASP A 32 4.82 3.90 2.93
C ASP A 32 4.60 5.40 3.03
N GLY A 33 4.03 5.82 4.17
CA GLY A 33 3.73 7.22 4.45
C GLY A 33 2.55 7.39 5.40
N ALA A 34 2.41 8.59 5.94
CA ALA A 34 1.27 8.93 6.77
C ALA A 34 -0.01 8.97 5.91
N ILE A 35 -1.11 8.42 6.42
CA ILE A 35 -2.41 8.39 5.72
C ILE A 35 -3.34 9.41 6.39
N ASP A 36 -4.09 10.18 5.61
CA ASP A 36 -5.10 11.14 6.13
C ASP A 36 -6.19 10.40 6.93
N THR A 37 -5.95 10.27 8.23
CA THR A 37 -6.78 9.56 9.20
C THR A 37 -6.83 10.36 10.50
N ALA A 38 -7.86 10.13 11.32
CA ALA A 38 -7.96 10.73 12.65
C ALA A 38 -6.72 10.41 13.51
N PHE A 39 -6.22 9.17 13.42
CA PHE A 39 -5.00 8.75 14.12
C PHE A 39 -3.79 9.63 13.78
N ILE A 40 -3.52 9.87 12.49
CA ILE A 40 -2.41 10.73 12.08
C ILE A 40 -2.67 12.18 12.50
N ARG A 41 -3.90 12.68 12.37
CA ARG A 41 -4.26 14.05 12.77
C ARG A 41 -4.01 14.31 14.25
N GLU A 42 -4.37 13.37 15.10
CA GLU A 42 -4.31 13.51 16.56
C GLU A 42 -2.90 13.23 17.11
N ASN A 43 -2.20 12.23 16.57
CA ASN A 43 -0.93 11.78 17.12
C ASN A 43 0.30 12.36 16.41
N PHE A 44 0.15 12.88 15.18
CA PHE A 44 1.24 13.40 14.36
C PHE A 44 0.85 14.73 13.68
N PRO A 45 0.47 15.78 14.45
CA PRO A 45 -0.06 17.03 13.91
C PRO A 45 0.93 17.75 12.98
N GLU A 46 2.24 17.66 13.25
CA GLU A 46 3.27 18.24 12.37
C GLU A 46 3.29 17.58 10.99
N ARG A 47 3.14 16.24 10.95
CA ARG A 47 3.03 15.50 9.68
C ARG A 47 1.70 15.82 8.99
N TYR A 48 0.62 15.91 9.76
CA TYR A 48 -0.71 16.24 9.25
C TYR A 48 -0.76 17.64 8.62
N ALA A 49 0.01 18.60 9.12
CA ALA A 49 0.12 19.94 8.55
C ALA A 49 0.62 19.96 7.09
N LEU A 50 1.31 18.89 6.64
CA LEU A 50 1.75 18.74 5.25
C LEU A 50 0.65 18.27 4.30
N LYS A 51 -0.55 17.96 4.81
CA LYS A 51 -1.67 17.45 4.01
C LYS A 51 -2.00 18.35 2.82
N ASP A 52 -2.09 19.66 3.05
CA ASP A 52 -2.47 20.63 2.01
C ASP A 52 -1.38 20.83 0.95
N GLN A 53 -0.21 20.19 1.12
CA GLN A 53 0.92 20.19 0.20
C GLN A 53 1.19 18.78 -0.36
N ASP A 54 0.21 17.87 -0.28
CA ASP A 54 0.30 16.48 -0.72
C ASP A 54 1.42 15.68 -0.01
N GLY A 55 1.78 16.07 1.22
CA GLY A 55 2.82 15.41 2.01
C GLY A 55 2.36 14.17 2.80
N ILE A 56 1.07 13.83 2.74
CA ILE A 56 0.49 12.60 3.30
C ILE A 56 -0.45 11.96 2.26
N VAL A 57 -0.69 10.65 2.39
CA VAL A 57 -1.47 9.87 1.43
C VAL A 57 -2.97 10.05 1.67
N ASP A 58 -3.72 10.41 0.63
CA ASP A 58 -5.19 10.42 0.64
C ASP A 58 -5.74 8.97 0.53
N PRO A 59 -6.60 8.52 1.47
CA PRO A 59 -7.25 7.21 1.42
C PRO A 59 -7.97 6.89 0.10
N ARG A 60 -8.47 7.91 -0.61
CA ARG A 60 -9.14 7.73 -1.92
C ARG A 60 -8.18 7.23 -2.98
N HIS A 61 -6.96 7.76 -3.03
CA HIS A 61 -5.94 7.31 -3.97
C HIS A 61 -5.44 5.89 -3.64
N ILE A 62 -5.44 5.51 -2.36
CA ILE A 62 -5.21 4.12 -1.95
C ILE A 62 -6.33 3.24 -2.50
N ALA A 63 -7.60 3.63 -2.32
CA ALA A 63 -8.75 2.88 -2.83
C ALA A 63 -8.71 2.71 -4.35
N ASP A 64 -8.35 3.76 -5.10
CA ASP A 64 -8.19 3.68 -6.56
C ASP A 64 -7.11 2.68 -6.96
N THR A 65 -6.03 2.60 -6.18
CA THR A 65 -4.96 1.61 -6.39
C THR A 65 -5.47 0.17 -6.18
N TYR A 66 -6.26 -0.07 -5.14
CA TYR A 66 -6.92 -1.36 -4.92
C TYR A 66 -7.90 -1.69 -6.06
N TRP A 67 -8.67 -0.71 -6.53
CA TRP A 67 -9.59 -0.88 -7.64
C TRP A 67 -8.85 -1.24 -8.94
N MET A 68 -7.74 -0.54 -9.23
CA MET A 68 -6.88 -0.86 -10.36
C MET A 68 -6.34 -2.28 -10.28
N LEU A 69 -5.89 -2.75 -9.11
CA LEU A 69 -5.40 -4.12 -8.93
C LEU A 69 -6.50 -5.16 -9.18
N HIS A 70 -7.70 -4.90 -8.66
CA HIS A 70 -8.85 -5.79 -8.82
C HIS A 70 -9.25 -5.98 -10.28
N GLN A 71 -9.14 -4.93 -11.09
CA GLN A 71 -9.55 -4.91 -12.50
C GLN A 71 -8.51 -5.53 -13.45
N GLN A 72 -7.33 -5.95 -12.97
CA GLN A 72 -6.28 -6.48 -13.83
C GLN A 72 -6.69 -7.81 -14.50
N PRO A 73 -6.41 -7.97 -15.81
CA PRO A 73 -6.61 -9.26 -16.46
C PRO A 73 -5.61 -10.28 -15.89
N ARG A 74 -6.00 -11.56 -15.90
CA ARG A 74 -5.17 -12.68 -15.40
C ARG A 74 -3.77 -12.75 -16.03
N SER A 75 -3.60 -12.20 -17.23
CA SER A 75 -2.33 -12.15 -17.96
C SER A 75 -1.35 -11.08 -17.44
N ALA A 76 -1.77 -10.19 -16.53
CA ALA A 76 -0.97 -9.04 -16.08
C ALA A 76 -1.16 -8.72 -14.59
N TRP A 77 -1.30 -9.74 -13.74
CA TRP A 77 -1.44 -9.57 -12.30
C TRP A 77 -0.16 -9.01 -11.66
N THR A 78 -0.30 -7.87 -10.99
CA THR A 78 0.74 -7.23 -10.18
C THR A 78 0.80 -7.87 -8.80
N HIS A 79 1.98 -8.29 -8.37
CA HIS A 79 2.16 -8.83 -7.03
C HIS A 79 2.45 -7.75 -5.97
N GLU A 80 3.27 -6.75 -6.26
CA GLU A 80 3.67 -5.72 -5.30
C GLU A 80 3.51 -4.33 -5.90
N LEU A 81 3.11 -3.37 -5.05
CA LEU A 81 2.96 -1.97 -5.41
C LEU A 81 3.32 -1.11 -4.19
N ASP A 82 4.13 -0.08 -4.41
CA ASP A 82 4.56 0.86 -3.37
C ASP A 82 3.83 2.20 -3.52
N ILE A 83 3.15 2.64 -2.46
CA ILE A 83 2.31 3.84 -2.39
C ILE A 83 2.93 4.76 -1.35
N ARG A 84 3.43 5.91 -1.80
CA ARG A 84 4.08 6.91 -0.94
C ARG A 84 3.75 8.33 -1.38
N PRO A 85 3.72 9.31 -0.47
CA PRO A 85 3.62 10.71 -0.85
C PRO A 85 4.92 11.14 -1.54
N TRP A 86 4.83 12.01 -2.53
CA TRP A 86 5.97 12.44 -3.35
C TRP A 86 7.05 13.20 -2.55
N MET A 87 6.66 13.76 -1.40
CA MET A 87 7.53 14.56 -0.53
C MET A 87 8.47 13.71 0.34
N GLU A 88 8.27 12.39 0.42
CA GLU A 88 9.18 11.51 1.17
C GLU A 88 10.51 11.29 0.45
N ALA A 89 11.61 11.42 1.20
CA ALA A 89 12.94 11.07 0.71
C ALA A 89 13.12 9.54 0.68
N TRP A 90 13.89 9.05 -0.30
CA TRP A 90 14.25 7.65 -0.47
C TRP A 90 15.39 7.21 0.45
#